data_AF-A0A1F6S4Z8-F1
#
_entry.id   AF-A0A1F6S4Z8-F1
#
_cell.length_a   1.000
_cell.length_b   1.000
_cell.length_c   1.000
_cell.angle_alpha   90.00
_cell.angle_beta   90.00
_cell.angle_gamma   90.00
#
_symmetry.space_group_name_H-M   'P 1'
#
loop_
_entity.id
_entity.type
_entity.pdbx_description
1 polymer ?
#
loop_
_entity_poly.entity_id
_entity_poly.type
_entity_poly.pdbx_seq_one_letter_code
_entity_poly.pdbx_strand_id
1 'polypeptide(L)'
;MPGKVRYNQLSDFEKKKFLGEFYSMISLLRGRDEVKKFFKDLLTLSEVVMISRRIQIAKMLLDGFDYEEIRKQLKVGKTTISHVEKWLNNGFGGYKEIIKRHSKKEAKRRVENMPAVPFSWRAIKKKYPLHFLLLNALDKN
;
A
#
# COMPACT_ATOMS: atom_id res chain seq x y z
N MET A 1 14.26 -38.05 4.41
CA MET A 1 13.48 -36.87 4.83
C MET A 1 12.34 -36.70 3.85
N PRO A 2 11.08 -36.53 4.29
CA PRO A 2 9.98 -36.27 3.36
C PRO A 2 10.31 -34.99 2.57
N GLY A 3 10.26 -35.08 1.24
CA GLY A 3 10.57 -33.98 0.34
C GLY A 3 9.58 -32.82 0.49
N LYS A 4 9.95 -31.64 -0.03
CA LYS A 4 9.10 -30.44 0.00
C LYS A 4 7.77 -30.72 -0.70
N VAL A 5 6.68 -30.76 0.07
CA VAL A 5 5.32 -30.91 -0.45
C VAL A 5 4.98 -29.66 -1.28
N ARG A 6 4.53 -29.87 -2.53
CA ARG A 6 4.11 -28.78 -3.42
C ARG A 6 2.73 -28.29 -3.02
N TYR A 7 2.43 -27.02 -3.28
CA TYR A 7 1.11 -26.43 -3.00
C TYR A 7 -0.06 -27.27 -3.56
N ASN A 8 0.11 -27.82 -4.76
CA ASN A 8 -0.92 -28.63 -5.44
C ASN A 8 -1.16 -29.99 -4.75
N GLN A 9 -0.27 -30.43 -3.88
CA GLN A 9 -0.37 -31.71 -3.16
C GLN A 9 -1.02 -31.58 -1.78
N LEU A 10 -1.27 -30.35 -1.32
CA LEU A 10 -1.94 -30.08 -0.04
C LEU A 10 -3.45 -30.30 -0.16
N SER A 11 -4.07 -30.78 0.91
CA SER A 11 -5.52 -30.81 1.03
C SER A 11 -6.08 -29.38 1.09
N ASP A 12 -7.32 -29.18 0.64
CA ASP A 12 -7.96 -27.87 0.69
C ASP A 12 -8.18 -27.38 2.12
N PHE A 13 -8.32 -28.31 3.07
CA PHE A 13 -8.35 -28.00 4.49
C PHE A 13 -7.02 -27.39 4.98
N GLU A 14 -5.89 -28.03 4.66
CA GLU A 14 -4.57 -27.52 5.04
C GLU A 14 -4.28 -26.16 4.41
N LYS A 15 -4.61 -25.98 3.13
CA LYS A 15 -4.47 -24.68 2.45
C LYS A 15 -5.23 -23.57 3.17
N LYS A 16 -6.51 -23.81 3.49
CA LYS A 16 -7.35 -22.84 4.21
C LYS A 16 -6.79 -22.55 5.60
N LYS A 17 -6.34 -23.58 6.32
CA LYS A 17 -5.75 -23.43 7.65
C LYS A 17 -4.50 -22.54 7.60
N PHE A 18 -3.53 -22.86 6.75
CA PHE A 18 -2.28 -22.10 6.66
C PHE A 18 -2.50 -20.66 6.19
N LEU A 19 -3.38 -20.44 5.20
CA LEU A 19 -3.70 -19.09 4.73
C LEU A 19 -4.45 -18.28 5.79
N GLY A 20 -5.39 -18.90 6.51
CA GLY A 20 -6.13 -18.26 7.59
C GLY A 20 -5.23 -17.82 8.75
N GLU A 21 -4.33 -18.70 9.19
CA GLU A 21 -3.33 -18.38 10.21
C GLU A 21 -2.42 -17.22 9.76
N PHE A 22 -1.94 -17.26 8.53
CA PHE A 22 -1.10 -16.21 7.96
C PHE A 22 -1.79 -14.84 7.95
N TYR A 23 -3.04 -14.77 7.47
CA TYR A 23 -3.80 -13.51 7.45
C TYR A 23 -4.08 -12.99 8.86
N SER A 24 -4.38 -13.89 9.79
CA SER A 24 -4.62 -13.54 11.20
C SER A 24 -3.36 -12.94 11.82
N MET A 25 -2.19 -13.55 11.63
CA MET A 25 -0.93 -13.04 12.16
C MET A 25 -0.55 -11.67 11.57
N ILE A 26 -0.68 -11.50 10.25
CA ILE A 26 -0.37 -10.21 9.61
C ILE A 26 -1.29 -9.09 10.10
N SER A 27 -2.55 -9.40 10.40
CA SER A 27 -3.52 -8.41 10.89
C SER A 27 -3.15 -7.80 12.26
N LEU A 28 -2.30 -8.49 13.03
CA LEU A 28 -1.86 -8.04 14.36
C LEU A 28 -0.72 -7.03 14.32
N LEU A 29 -0.02 -6.88 13.19
CA LEU A 29 1.16 -6.02 13.07
C LEU A 29 0.80 -4.54 13.22
N ARG A 30 1.49 -3.83 14.11
CA ARG A 30 1.25 -2.42 14.42
C ARG A 30 2.41 -1.54 13.98
N GLY A 31 2.12 -0.65 13.04
CA GLY A 31 3.09 0.35 12.58
C GLY A 31 4.17 -0.22 11.66
N ARG A 32 5.07 0.67 11.22
CA ARG A 32 6.03 0.36 10.14
C ARG A 32 7.20 -0.51 10.63
N ASP A 33 7.62 -0.35 11.87
CA ASP A 33 8.81 -1.02 12.41
C ASP A 33 8.56 -2.50 12.71
N GLU A 34 7.39 -2.84 13.27
CA GLU A 34 6.97 -4.24 13.47
C GLU A 34 6.85 -4.97 12.13
N VAL A 35 6.18 -4.36 11.15
CA VAL A 35 6.08 -4.89 9.78
C VAL A 35 7.46 -5.12 9.19
N LYS A 36 8.39 -4.18 9.33
CA LYS A 36 9.76 -4.30 8.81
C LYS A 36 10.53 -5.46 9.46
N LYS A 37 10.42 -5.65 10.77
CA LYS A 37 11.08 -6.76 11.48
C LYS A 37 10.51 -8.10 11.02
N PHE A 38 9.18 -8.25 11.08
CA PHE A 38 8.49 -9.47 10.69
C PHE A 38 8.83 -9.92 9.26
N PHE A 39 8.75 -9.02 8.27
CA PHE A 39 9.03 -9.39 6.88
C PHE A 39 10.52 -9.63 6.58
N LYS A 40 11.45 -9.09 7.39
CA LYS A 40 12.88 -9.41 7.26
C LYS A 40 13.21 -10.80 7.78
N ASP A 41 12.48 -11.27 8.78
CA ASP A 41 12.65 -12.62 9.32
C ASP A 41 11.95 -13.66 8.45
N LEU A 42 10.79 -13.31 7.86
CA LEU A 42 9.99 -14.20 7.03
C LEU A 42 10.52 -14.37 5.60
N LEU A 43 11.05 -13.31 5.00
CA LEU A 43 11.40 -13.27 3.58
C LEU A 43 12.87 -12.94 3.36
N THR A 44 13.42 -13.52 2.31
CA THR A 44 14.73 -13.12 1.78
C THR A 44 14.66 -11.71 1.17
N LEU A 45 15.82 -11.05 1.07
CA LEU A 45 15.90 -9.72 0.46
C LEU A 45 15.39 -9.71 -1.01
N SER A 46 15.64 -10.79 -1.76
CA SER A 46 15.19 -10.91 -3.15
C SER A 46 13.65 -11.00 -3.24
N GLU A 47 13.01 -11.72 -2.32
CA GLU A 47 11.54 -11.82 -2.24
C GLU A 47 10.90 -10.49 -1.85
N VAL A 48 11.48 -9.77 -0.87
CA VAL A 48 11.01 -8.43 -0.49
C VAL A 48 11.07 -7.47 -1.68
N VAL A 49 12.18 -7.48 -2.44
CA VAL A 49 12.32 -6.66 -3.66
C VAL A 49 11.32 -7.08 -4.74
N MET A 50 11.09 -8.39 -4.92
CA MET A 50 10.13 -8.90 -5.88
C MET A 50 8.70 -8.41 -5.57
N ILE A 51 8.25 -8.54 -4.31
CA ILE A 51 6.93 -8.08 -3.88
C ILE A 51 6.83 -6.56 -4.00
N SER A 52 7.87 -5.83 -3.60
CA SER A 52 7.93 -4.37 -3.71
C SER A 52 7.78 -3.91 -5.16
N ARG A 53 8.47 -4.56 -6.11
CA ARG A 53 8.33 -4.29 -7.55
C ARG A 53 6.89 -4.49 -8.02
N ARG A 54 6.21 -5.55 -7.60
CA ARG A 54 4.80 -5.78 -7.97
C ARG A 54 3.89 -4.65 -7.50
N ILE A 55 4.12 -4.13 -6.29
CA ILE A 55 3.38 -2.95 -5.78
C ILE A 55 3.68 -1.72 -6.63
N GLN A 56 4.95 -1.47 -6.99
CA GLN A 56 5.30 -0.33 -7.84
C GLN A 56 4.70 -0.44 -9.24
N ILE A 57 4.72 -1.62 -9.86
CA ILE A 57 4.04 -1.87 -11.14
C ILE A 57 2.56 -1.49 -11.02
N ALA A 58 1.86 -1.98 -9.99
CA ALA A 58 0.44 -1.68 -9.81
C ALA A 58 0.18 -0.17 -9.64
N LYS A 59 1.07 0.56 -8.94
CA LYS A 59 0.97 2.03 -8.82
C LYS A 59 1.16 2.71 -10.17
N MET A 60 2.22 2.37 -10.90
CA MET A 60 2.50 2.97 -12.21
C MET A 60 1.39 2.69 -13.22
N LEU A 61 0.81 1.48 -13.23
CA LEU A 61 -0.34 1.17 -14.08
C LEU A 61 -1.56 2.03 -13.73
N LEU A 62 -1.83 2.27 -12.44
CA LEU A 62 -2.92 3.16 -12.01
C LEU A 62 -2.65 4.63 -12.35
N ASP A 63 -1.39 5.03 -12.39
CA ASP A 63 -0.94 6.38 -12.75
C ASP A 63 -0.87 6.58 -14.29
N GLY A 64 -1.19 5.56 -15.09
CA GLY A 64 -1.29 5.64 -16.55
C GLY A 64 0.02 5.45 -17.32
N PHE A 65 1.08 4.95 -16.67
CA PHE A 65 2.35 4.67 -17.34
C PHE A 65 2.25 3.50 -18.32
N ASP A 66 3.04 3.56 -19.38
CA ASP A 66 3.10 2.49 -20.38
C ASP A 66 3.98 1.31 -19.93
N TYR A 67 3.82 0.18 -20.61
CA TYR A 67 4.55 -1.05 -20.31
C TYR A 67 6.08 -0.92 -20.45
N GLU A 68 6.55 -0.07 -21.37
CA GLU A 68 7.97 0.09 -21.67
C GLU A 68 8.66 0.98 -20.65
N GLU A 69 7.98 2.03 -20.18
CA GLU A 69 8.36 2.88 -19.06
C GLU A 69 8.49 2.05 -17.78
N ILE A 70 7.48 1.25 -17.44
CA ILE A 70 7.49 0.37 -16.26
C ILE A 70 8.65 -0.62 -16.34
N ARG A 71 8.86 -1.23 -17.51
CA ARG A 71 9.96 -2.17 -17.77
C ARG A 71 11.32 -1.52 -17.53
N LYS A 72 11.55 -0.33 -18.09
CA LYS A 72 12.81 0.41 -17.97
C LYS A 72 13.07 0.86 -16.53
N GLN A 73 12.08 1.43 -15.87
CA GLN A 73 12.22 1.97 -14.52
C GLN A 73 12.41 0.87 -13.46
N LEU A 74 11.60 -0.19 -13.51
CA LEU A 74 11.60 -1.23 -12.48
C LEU A 74 12.52 -2.43 -12.79
N LYS A 75 13.06 -2.49 -14.02
CA LYS A 75 13.88 -3.59 -14.54
C LYS A 75 13.16 -4.94 -14.40
N VAL A 76 11.94 -5.01 -14.92
CA VAL A 76 11.04 -6.18 -14.85
C VAL A 76 10.58 -6.61 -16.24
N GLY A 77 10.34 -7.90 -16.46
CA GLY A 77 9.84 -8.39 -17.75
C GLY A 77 8.36 -8.05 -17.99
N LYS A 78 7.96 -7.96 -19.28
CA LYS A 78 6.57 -7.69 -19.70
C LYS A 78 5.57 -8.70 -19.12
N THR A 79 5.95 -9.97 -19.01
CA THR A 79 5.12 -11.02 -18.39
C THR A 79 4.78 -10.72 -16.92
N THR A 80 5.73 -10.12 -16.17
CA THR A 80 5.48 -9.73 -14.78
C THR A 80 4.49 -8.58 -14.71
N ILE A 81 4.64 -7.60 -15.60
CA ILE A 81 3.71 -6.45 -15.69
C ILE A 81 2.30 -6.95 -16.02
N SER A 82 2.17 -7.80 -17.04
CA SER A 82 0.90 -8.40 -17.43
C SER A 82 0.23 -9.20 -16.32
N HIS A 83 0.99 -9.99 -15.55
CA HIS A 83 0.44 -10.69 -14.39
C HIS A 83 -0.08 -9.72 -13.33
N VAL A 84 0.64 -8.64 -13.03
CA VAL A 84 0.18 -7.64 -12.05
C VAL A 84 -1.05 -6.91 -12.56
N GLU A 85 -1.08 -6.50 -13.83
CA GLU A 85 -2.23 -5.86 -14.46
C GLU A 85 -3.48 -6.74 -14.39
N LYS A 86 -3.35 -8.04 -14.69
CA LYS A 86 -4.45 -9.00 -14.58
C LYS A 86 -5.07 -9.01 -13.18
N TRP A 87 -4.25 -9.07 -12.12
CA TRP A 87 -4.75 -9.05 -10.74
C TRP A 87 -5.22 -7.66 -10.29
N LEU A 88 -4.67 -6.59 -10.86
CA LEU A 88 -5.10 -5.22 -10.60
C LEU A 88 -6.51 -4.96 -11.15
N ASN A 89 -6.80 -5.49 -12.34
CA ASN A 89 -8.08 -5.28 -13.04
C ASN A 89 -9.13 -6.32 -12.66
N ASN A 90 -8.76 -7.60 -12.61
CA ASN A 90 -9.69 -8.73 -12.47
C ASN A 90 -9.52 -9.50 -11.14
N GLY A 91 -8.73 -8.97 -10.21
CA GLY A 91 -8.53 -9.58 -8.89
C GLY A 91 -9.52 -9.09 -7.83
N PHE A 92 -9.19 -9.35 -6.57
CA PHE A 92 -10.03 -9.03 -5.40
C PHE A 92 -10.01 -7.56 -4.97
N GLY A 93 -9.50 -6.64 -5.79
CA GLY A 93 -9.49 -5.19 -5.52
C GLY A 93 -8.47 -4.69 -4.48
N GLY A 94 -7.77 -5.59 -3.77
CA GLY A 94 -6.83 -5.22 -2.71
C GLY A 94 -5.72 -4.24 -3.11
N TYR A 95 -5.19 -4.34 -4.35
CA TYR A 95 -4.22 -3.39 -4.88
C TYR A 95 -4.77 -1.96 -4.94
N LYS A 96 -5.92 -1.77 -5.60
CA LYS A 96 -6.57 -0.47 -5.76
C LYS A 96 -6.86 0.17 -4.42
N GLU A 97 -7.35 -0.64 -3.48
CA GLU A 97 -7.70 -0.17 -2.15
C GLU A 97 -6.50 0.33 -1.35
N ILE A 98 -5.46 -0.51 -1.20
CA ILE A 98 -4.31 -0.14 -0.37
C ILE A 98 -3.51 1.02 -0.99
N ILE A 99 -3.39 1.05 -2.32
CA ILE A 99 -2.71 2.15 -3.03
C ILE A 99 -3.48 3.46 -2.83
N LYS A 100 -4.80 3.45 -2.98
CA LYS A 100 -5.64 4.63 -2.72
C LYS A 100 -5.50 5.13 -1.29
N ARG A 101 -5.53 4.22 -0.29
CA ARG A 101 -5.32 4.58 1.13
C ARG A 101 -3.93 5.16 1.35
N HIS A 102 -2.89 4.58 0.74
CA HIS A 102 -1.52 5.08 0.81
C HIS A 102 -1.41 6.51 0.25
N SER A 103 -1.91 6.74 -0.97
CA SER A 103 -1.85 8.06 -1.63
C SER A 103 -2.58 9.14 -0.83
N LYS A 104 -3.75 8.83 -0.25
CA LYS A 104 -4.46 9.77 0.66
C LYS A 104 -3.63 10.13 1.88
N LYS A 105 -2.96 9.16 2.50
CA LYS A 105 -2.09 9.39 3.67
C LYS A 105 -0.87 10.23 3.29
N GLU A 106 -0.29 10.01 2.12
CA GLU A 106 0.80 10.84 1.61
C GLU A 106 0.34 12.28 1.31
N ALA A 107 -0.81 12.46 0.68
CA ALA A 107 -1.37 13.78 0.43
C ALA A 107 -1.63 14.56 1.74
N LYS A 108 -2.21 13.91 2.75
CA LYS A 108 -2.42 14.51 4.08
C LYS A 108 -1.10 14.95 4.72
N ARG A 109 -0.08 14.08 4.69
CA ARG A 109 1.27 14.39 5.20
C ARG A 109 1.93 15.55 4.45
N ARG A 110 1.78 15.62 3.12
CA ARG A 110 2.30 16.73 2.31
C ARG A 110 1.65 18.04 2.68
N VAL A 111 0.33 18.05 2.82
CA VAL A 111 -0.40 19.24 3.30
C VAL A 111 0.12 19.62 4.68
N GLU A 112 0.13 18.69 5.64
CA GLU A 112 0.62 18.90 7.02
C GLU A 112 2.05 19.47 7.07
N ASN A 113 2.96 18.99 6.24
CA ASN A 113 4.36 19.42 6.22
C ASN A 113 4.63 20.67 5.35
N MET A 114 3.62 21.22 4.66
CA MET A 114 3.79 22.41 3.83
C MET A 114 4.06 23.65 4.72
N PRO A 115 5.10 24.45 4.43
CA PRO A 115 5.34 25.69 5.16
C PRO A 115 4.15 26.64 5.00
N ALA A 116 3.81 27.36 6.07
CA ALA A 116 2.71 28.32 6.03
C ALA A 116 3.10 29.49 5.12
N VAL A 117 2.52 29.53 3.91
CA VAL A 117 2.70 30.65 2.99
C VAL A 117 1.81 31.83 3.39
N PRO A 118 2.24 33.09 3.10
CA PRO A 118 1.43 34.28 3.33
C PRO A 118 0.06 34.15 2.65
N PHE A 119 -1.00 34.66 3.30
CA PHE A 119 -2.40 34.58 2.84
C PHE A 119 -2.99 33.17 2.68
N SER A 120 -2.32 32.10 3.12
CA SER A 120 -2.94 30.77 3.14
C SER A 120 -4.02 30.64 4.21
N TRP A 121 -5.06 29.86 3.92
CA TRP A 121 -6.06 29.42 4.89
C TRP A 121 -5.45 28.87 6.19
N ARG A 122 -4.26 28.28 6.11
CA ARG A 122 -3.53 27.72 7.23
C ARG A 122 -2.84 28.80 8.09
N ALA A 123 -2.25 29.81 7.46
CA ALA A 123 -1.70 30.98 8.15
C ALA A 123 -2.81 31.81 8.80
N ILE A 124 -3.95 31.98 8.12
CA ILE A 124 -5.12 32.69 8.63
C ILE A 124 -5.70 31.96 9.86
N LYS A 125 -5.87 30.63 9.79
CA LYS A 125 -6.30 29.80 10.94
C LYS A 125 -5.34 29.89 12.14
N LYS A 126 -4.03 29.92 11.88
CA LYS A 126 -3.01 30.05 12.94
C LYS A 126 -3.02 31.45 13.57
N LYS A 127 -3.25 32.49 12.76
CA LYS A 127 -3.23 33.90 13.21
C LYS A 127 -4.53 34.31 13.93
N TYR A 128 -5.68 33.76 13.54
CA TYR A 128 -6.99 34.12 14.10
C TYR A 128 -7.83 32.89 14.50
N PRO A 129 -7.44 32.15 15.54
CA PRO A 129 -8.12 30.90 15.94
C PRO A 129 -9.58 31.11 16.39
N LEU A 130 -9.89 32.24 17.03
CA LEU A 130 -11.22 32.57 17.56
C LEU A 130 -12.30 32.70 16.47
N HIS A 131 -11.93 33.22 15.29
CA HIS A 131 -12.87 33.33 14.16
C HIS A 131 -13.36 31.95 13.67
N PHE A 132 -12.53 30.91 13.81
CA PHE A 132 -12.86 29.56 13.37
C PHE A 132 -13.58 28.73 14.44
N LEU A 133 -13.57 29.15 15.71
CA LEU A 133 -14.35 28.50 16.77
C LEU A 133 -15.86 28.66 16.52
N LEU A 134 -16.29 29.84 16.05
CA LEU A 134 -17.70 30.11 15.72
C LEU A 134 -18.19 29.32 14.49
N LEU A 135 -17.34 29.18 13.46
CA LEU A 135 -17.64 28.39 12.25
C LEU A 135 -17.86 26.90 12.57
N ASN A 136 -17.02 26.30 13.42
CA ASN A 136 -17.16 24.88 13.79
C ASN A 136 -18.37 24.62 14.71
N ALA A 137 -18.89 25.64 15.39
CA ALA A 137 -20.09 25.54 16.23
C ALA A 137 -21.38 25.61 15.40
N LEU A 138 -21.35 26.29 14.25
CA LEU A 138 -22.49 26.40 13.33
C LEU A 138 -22.62 25.19 12.38
N ASP A 139 -21.52 24.52 12.05
CA ASP A 139 -21.48 23.35 11.14
C ASP A 139 -21.93 22.03 11.81
N LYS A 140 -22.41 22.09 13.06
CA LYS A 140 -22.79 20.95 13.90
C LYS A 140 -24.31 20.74 14.08
N ASN A 141 -25.13 21.46 13.32
CA ASN A 141 -26.60 21.27 13.25
C ASN A 141 -27.02 20.80 11.86
#